data_AF-A0A1Q7IA71-F1
#
_entry.id   AF-A0A1Q7IA71-F1
#
_cell.length_a   1.000
_cell.length_b   1.000
_cell.length_c   1.000
_cell.angle_alpha   90.00
_cell.angle_beta   90.00
_cell.angle_gamma   90.00
#
_symmetry.space_group_name_H-M   'P 1'
#
loop_
_entity.id
_entity.type
_entity.pdbx_description
1 polymer ?
#
loop_
_entity_poly.entity_id
_entity_poly.type
_entity_poly.pdbx_seq_one_letter_code
_entity_poly.pdbx_strand_id
1 'polypeptide(L)'
;MLFLIALVALGALCAGCAGIPTGRFDTLVAASNGVEARTAQTDADLVKLTRRFMMFSPAPGPYRVDSFAPVVEVGGARLDFDFGPRLEPRQAALGVLAAYTEVLAAFARKDYGGELDRATHSLGGSVQRLAGHVTASAAAKQGAGVLATAVNGLGHVIIERMRRAALRKAMDDAAPGIAAIVTFVKEINVLGATAATTMRDQMIRKANSLKVADGVARLQLNEAVEGVIVESNAILAQLKQESTAVEAIAPAHAEIRDAIDQDDRAVLEKLKTLVAEVKRLQGVYSSLK
;
A
#
# COMPACT_ATOMS: atom_id res chain seq x y z
N MET A 1 3.38 -29.35 56.45
CA MET A 1 2.19 -28.67 55.90
C MET A 1 1.87 -29.35 54.57
N LEU A 2 0.99 -30.35 54.61
CA LEU A 2 -0.43 -30.27 54.22
C LEU A 2 -0.57 -30.20 52.68
N PHE A 3 -0.73 -31.36 52.01
CA PHE A 3 -2.00 -31.94 51.51
C PHE A 3 -2.48 -31.28 50.19
N LEU A 4 -3.14 -31.89 49.19
CA LEU A 4 -3.42 -33.23 48.70
C LEU A 4 -4.42 -33.01 47.51
N ILE A 5 -4.22 -33.69 46.37
CA ILE A 5 -5.24 -34.33 45.49
C ILE A 5 -6.44 -33.54 44.89
N ALA A 6 -6.61 -33.63 43.56
CA ALA A 6 -7.79 -34.19 42.82
C ALA A 6 -7.89 -33.54 41.42
N LEU A 7 -7.63 -34.24 40.30
CA LEU A 7 -8.45 -35.26 39.63
C LEU A 7 -9.68 -34.68 38.88
N VAL A 8 -9.51 -34.60 37.55
CA VAL A 8 -10.43 -34.89 36.43
C VAL A 8 -11.94 -34.69 36.66
N ALA A 9 -12.52 -33.78 35.86
CA ALA A 9 -13.87 -33.95 35.33
C ALA A 9 -13.87 -33.69 33.82
N LEU A 10 -13.91 -34.80 33.08
CA LEU A 10 -14.33 -34.91 31.69
C LEU A 10 -15.78 -34.39 31.58
N GLY A 11 -16.05 -33.42 30.71
CA GLY A 11 -17.39 -32.87 30.55
C GLY A 11 -17.55 -32.11 29.25
N ALA A 12 -18.31 -32.71 28.33
CA ALA A 12 -18.86 -32.17 27.09
C ALA A 12 -17.87 -31.95 25.93
N LEU A 13 -17.79 -32.98 25.09
CA LEU A 13 -17.91 -32.84 23.63
C LEU A 13 -18.96 -31.78 23.29
N CYS A 14 -18.54 -30.53 23.14
CA CYS A 14 -19.07 -29.70 22.09
C CYS A 14 -17.98 -29.69 21.03
N ALA A 15 -18.27 -30.20 19.85
CA ALA A 15 -17.73 -29.63 18.63
C ALA A 15 -18.12 -28.15 18.67
N GLY A 16 -17.35 -27.35 19.40
CA GLY A 16 -17.51 -25.92 19.43
C GLY A 16 -17.34 -25.49 18.00
N CYS A 17 -18.39 -24.94 17.41
CA CYS A 17 -18.25 -24.12 16.23
C CYS A 17 -17.32 -22.98 16.63
N ALA A 18 -15.99 -23.17 16.51
CA ALA A 18 -14.97 -22.14 16.74
C ALA A 18 -15.44 -20.90 16.00
N GLY A 19 -15.57 -19.73 16.62
CA GLY A 19 -16.18 -18.54 16.01
C GLY A 19 -15.44 -18.07 14.75
N ILE A 20 -15.98 -17.11 13.99
CA ILE A 20 -15.15 -16.42 12.99
C ILE A 20 -14.03 -15.66 13.73
N PRO A 21 -12.75 -15.81 13.33
CA PRO A 21 -11.61 -15.23 14.05
C PRO A 21 -11.43 -13.74 13.72
N THR A 22 -12.28 -12.89 14.28
CA THR A 22 -12.34 -11.43 14.03
C THR A 22 -10.99 -10.73 14.12
N GLY A 23 -10.16 -11.07 15.11
CA GLY A 23 -8.86 -10.43 15.33
C GLY A 23 -7.88 -10.58 14.15
N ARG A 24 -8.03 -11.62 13.33
CA ARG A 24 -7.22 -11.81 12.11
C ARG A 24 -7.58 -10.78 11.03
N PHE A 25 -8.88 -10.50 10.87
CA PHE A 25 -9.37 -9.49 9.95
C PHE A 25 -9.03 -8.07 10.42
N ASP A 26 -9.15 -7.79 11.72
CA ASP A 26 -8.75 -6.49 12.29
C ASP A 26 -7.25 -6.24 12.09
N THR A 27 -6.41 -7.27 12.23
CA THR A 27 -4.97 -7.18 11.96
C THR A 27 -4.68 -6.90 10.49
N LEU A 28 -5.42 -7.53 9.57
CA LEU A 28 -5.30 -7.27 8.13
C LEU A 28 -5.70 -5.82 7.79
N VAL A 29 -6.80 -5.31 8.36
CA VAL A 29 -7.21 -3.90 8.23
C VAL A 29 -6.11 -2.95 8.70
N ALA A 30 -5.60 -3.15 9.91
CA ALA A 30 -4.56 -2.31 10.48
C ALA A 30 -3.29 -2.30 9.60
N ALA A 31 -2.91 -3.45 9.05
CA ALA A 31 -1.78 -3.55 8.15
C ALA A 31 -2.03 -2.85 6.80
N SER A 32 -3.17 -3.09 6.15
CA SER A 32 -3.51 -2.46 4.86
C SER A 32 -3.59 -0.93 4.98
N ASN A 33 -4.23 -0.42 6.03
CA ASN A 33 -4.28 1.03 6.31
C ASN A 33 -2.88 1.58 6.61
N GLY A 34 -2.03 0.79 7.26
CA GLY A 34 -0.62 1.13 7.51
C GLY A 34 0.21 1.25 6.24
N VAL A 35 -0.01 0.40 5.24
CA VAL A 35 0.60 0.51 3.91
C VAL A 35 0.10 1.79 3.22
N GLU A 36 -1.22 1.96 3.11
CA GLU A 36 -1.85 3.11 2.44
C GLU A 36 -1.35 4.46 3.01
N ALA A 37 -1.35 4.62 4.33
CA ALA A 37 -0.98 5.88 4.96
C ALA A 37 0.49 6.26 4.74
N ARG A 38 1.38 5.27 4.59
CA ARG A 38 2.81 5.52 4.37
C ARG A 38 3.14 5.79 2.92
N THR A 39 2.39 5.20 1.99
CA THR A 39 2.50 5.49 0.56
C THR A 39 2.22 6.96 0.24
N ALA A 40 1.21 7.57 0.86
CA ALA A 40 0.91 8.99 0.66
C ALA A 40 2.08 9.93 1.00
N GLN A 41 2.91 9.54 1.97
CA GLN A 41 4.07 10.33 2.36
C GLN A 41 5.23 10.18 1.37
N THR A 42 5.50 8.97 0.89
CA THR A 42 6.47 8.72 -0.18
C THR A 42 6.08 9.46 -1.46
N ASP A 43 4.78 9.56 -1.76
CA ASP A 43 4.28 10.39 -2.87
C ASP A 43 4.64 11.87 -2.70
N ALA A 44 4.44 12.42 -1.50
CA ALA A 44 4.80 13.80 -1.20
C ALA A 44 6.32 14.04 -1.35
N ASP A 45 7.14 13.11 -0.87
CA ASP A 45 8.59 13.18 -0.96
C ASP A 45 9.07 13.09 -2.42
N LEU A 46 8.44 12.22 -3.23
CA LEU A 46 8.74 12.12 -4.66
C LEU A 46 8.34 13.39 -5.43
N VAL A 47 7.17 13.98 -5.13
CA VAL A 47 6.75 15.28 -5.70
C VAL A 47 7.72 16.39 -5.32
N LYS A 48 8.23 16.40 -4.09
CA LYS A 48 9.25 17.36 -3.65
C LYS A 48 10.56 17.18 -4.42
N LEU A 49 11.01 15.95 -4.62
CA LEU A 49 12.17 15.64 -5.46
C LEU A 49 11.97 16.12 -6.90
N THR A 50 10.78 15.92 -7.47
CA THR A 50 10.44 16.41 -8.83
C THR A 50 10.50 17.93 -8.89
N ARG A 51 9.93 18.66 -7.92
CA ARG A 51 10.02 20.13 -7.85
C ARG A 51 11.47 20.61 -7.75
N ARG A 52 12.30 19.89 -6.98
CA ARG A 52 13.73 20.19 -6.89
C ARG A 52 14.42 19.98 -8.23
N PHE A 53 14.16 18.86 -8.89
CA PHE A 53 14.68 18.54 -10.20
C PHE A 53 14.35 19.60 -11.26
N MET A 54 13.14 20.16 -11.24
CA MET A 54 12.73 21.25 -12.14
C MET A 54 13.72 22.42 -12.11
N MET A 55 14.29 22.77 -10.94
CA MET A 55 15.27 23.86 -10.82
C MET A 55 16.61 23.55 -11.51
N PHE A 56 16.97 22.28 -11.67
CA PHE A 56 18.23 21.86 -12.29
C PHE A 56 18.12 21.65 -13.81
N SER A 57 16.90 21.57 -14.33
CA SER A 57 16.63 21.23 -15.73
C SER A 57 15.76 22.28 -16.46
N PRO A 58 16.07 23.60 -16.40
CA PRO A 58 15.35 24.53 -17.25
C PRO A 58 15.65 24.25 -18.73
N ALA A 59 14.62 24.26 -19.57
CA ALA A 59 14.80 24.12 -21.02
C ALA A 59 15.78 25.21 -21.53
N PRO A 60 16.73 24.88 -22.43
CA PRO A 60 17.67 25.86 -22.94
C PRO A 60 16.94 26.95 -23.73
N GLY A 61 17.29 28.21 -23.48
CA GLY A 61 16.71 29.39 -24.13
C GLY A 61 16.12 30.40 -23.15
N PRO A 62 15.40 31.42 -23.66
CA PRO A 62 14.69 32.38 -22.82
C PRO A 62 13.66 31.69 -21.92
N TYR A 63 13.45 32.21 -20.71
CA TYR A 63 12.42 31.70 -19.82
C TYR A 63 11.01 31.87 -20.42
N ARG A 64 10.24 30.80 -20.35
CA ARG A 64 8.86 30.64 -20.82
C ARG A 64 8.06 29.94 -19.73
N VAL A 65 6.73 29.93 -19.87
CA VAL A 65 5.81 29.29 -18.92
C VAL A 65 6.13 27.79 -18.73
N ASP A 66 6.67 27.14 -19.75
CA ASP A 66 7.06 25.73 -19.78
C ASP A 66 8.55 25.49 -19.46
N SER A 67 9.33 26.53 -19.14
CA SER A 67 10.78 26.38 -18.95
C SER A 67 11.18 25.41 -17.85
N PHE A 68 10.30 25.15 -16.89
CA PHE A 68 10.56 24.27 -15.76
C PHE A 68 9.79 22.95 -15.86
N ALA A 69 9.16 22.64 -17.00
CA ALA A 69 8.51 21.35 -17.21
C ALA A 69 9.56 20.23 -17.11
N PRO A 70 9.48 19.34 -16.10
CA PRO A 70 10.51 18.35 -15.86
C PRO A 70 10.49 17.30 -16.97
N VAL A 71 11.63 17.15 -17.65
CA VAL A 71 11.83 16.10 -18.65
C VAL A 71 12.75 15.04 -18.07
N VAL A 72 12.24 13.83 -17.90
CA VAL A 72 13.01 12.69 -17.41
C VAL A 72 13.34 11.80 -18.62
N GLU A 73 14.61 11.47 -18.80
CA GLU A 73 15.05 10.53 -19.83
C GLU A 73 15.07 9.11 -19.24
N VAL A 74 14.15 8.24 -19.70
CA VAL A 74 14.06 6.84 -19.27
C VAL A 74 14.23 5.95 -20.50
N GLY A 75 15.28 5.12 -20.52
CA GLY A 75 15.54 4.21 -21.65
C GLY A 75 15.70 4.91 -23.00
N GLY A 76 16.19 6.15 -23.01
CA GLY A 76 16.34 6.96 -24.23
C GLY A 76 15.09 7.74 -24.66
N ALA A 77 13.94 7.53 -24.02
CA ALA A 77 12.74 8.33 -24.24
C ALA A 77 12.71 9.53 -23.29
N ARG A 78 12.47 10.73 -23.85
CA ARG A 78 12.16 11.93 -23.07
C ARG A 78 10.70 11.91 -22.68
N LEU A 79 10.44 11.88 -21.38
CA LEU A 79 9.11 11.90 -20.83
C LEU A 79 8.90 13.24 -20.13
N ASP A 80 7.93 14.01 -20.62
CA ASP A 80 7.37 15.13 -19.88
C ASP A 80 6.56 14.56 -18.71
N PHE A 81 6.93 14.94 -17.48
CA PHE A 81 6.56 14.17 -16.31
C PHE A 81 6.15 15.03 -15.11
N ASP A 82 4.85 15.34 -15.02
CA ASP A 82 4.26 15.65 -13.72
C ASP A 82 3.98 14.35 -12.95
N PHE A 83 4.72 14.14 -11.86
CA PHE A 83 4.59 12.96 -11.03
C PHE A 83 3.33 12.96 -10.18
N GLY A 84 2.80 14.13 -9.76
CA GLY A 84 1.67 14.19 -8.83
C GLY A 84 0.45 13.38 -9.32
N PRO A 85 -0.13 13.72 -10.49
CA PRO A 85 -1.29 13.02 -11.05
C PRO A 85 -1.04 11.55 -11.42
N ARG A 86 0.21 11.13 -11.55
CA ARG A 86 0.59 9.74 -11.85
C ARG A 86 0.69 8.87 -10.60
N LEU A 87 0.81 9.49 -9.44
CA LEU A 87 0.87 8.82 -8.15
C LEU A 87 -0.52 8.68 -7.50
N GLU A 88 -1.44 9.62 -7.75
CA GLU A 88 -2.82 9.55 -7.22
C GLU A 88 -3.54 8.21 -7.46
N PRO A 89 -3.44 7.57 -8.65
CA PRO A 89 -4.02 6.24 -8.87
C PRO A 89 -3.50 5.17 -7.92
N ARG A 90 -2.22 5.24 -7.53
CA ARG A 90 -1.59 4.29 -6.60
C ARG A 90 -2.26 4.37 -5.24
N GLN A 91 -2.41 5.59 -4.73
CA GLN A 91 -3.09 5.85 -3.46
C GLN A 91 -4.55 5.39 -3.52
N ALA A 92 -5.27 5.72 -4.60
CA ALA A 92 -6.65 5.29 -4.78
C ALA A 92 -6.78 3.76 -4.81
N ALA A 93 -5.85 3.05 -5.43
CA ALA A 93 -5.86 1.59 -5.49
C ALA A 93 -5.58 0.95 -4.12
N LEU A 94 -4.65 1.50 -3.33
CA LEU A 94 -4.44 1.07 -1.95
C LEU A 94 -5.66 1.32 -1.07
N GLY A 95 -6.34 2.46 -1.26
CA GLY A 95 -7.60 2.75 -0.56
C GLY A 95 -8.75 1.79 -0.91
N VAL A 96 -8.74 1.17 -2.09
CA VAL A 96 -9.68 0.08 -2.42
C VAL A 96 -9.33 -1.18 -1.62
N LEU A 97 -8.04 -1.56 -1.53
CA LEU A 97 -7.61 -2.72 -0.73
C LEU A 97 -7.92 -2.52 0.77
N ALA A 98 -7.62 -1.36 1.32
CA ALA A 98 -7.96 -0.97 2.68
C ALA A 98 -9.46 -1.12 2.94
N ALA A 99 -10.30 -0.45 2.15
CA ALA A 99 -11.75 -0.51 2.32
C ALA A 99 -12.32 -1.93 2.14
N TYR A 100 -11.75 -2.74 1.25
CA TYR A 100 -12.13 -4.15 1.12
C TYR A 100 -11.86 -4.94 2.40
N THR A 101 -10.69 -4.75 3.03
CA THR A 101 -10.37 -5.42 4.29
C THR A 101 -11.28 -4.98 5.43
N GLU A 102 -11.72 -3.72 5.43
CA GLU A 102 -12.69 -3.19 6.40
C GLU A 102 -14.06 -3.86 6.24
N VAL A 103 -14.49 -4.11 5.00
CA VAL A 103 -15.73 -4.85 4.74
C VAL A 103 -15.65 -6.28 5.28
N LEU A 104 -14.53 -6.98 5.06
CA LEU A 104 -14.32 -8.32 5.62
C LEU A 104 -14.35 -8.31 7.16
N ALA A 105 -13.67 -7.34 7.79
CA ALA A 105 -13.62 -7.21 9.25
C ALA A 105 -14.99 -6.86 9.84
N ALA A 106 -15.71 -5.92 9.23
CA ALA A 106 -17.08 -5.58 9.62
C ALA A 106 -17.97 -6.83 9.53
N PHE A 107 -17.97 -7.53 8.41
CA PHE A 107 -18.78 -8.73 8.23
C PHE A 107 -18.38 -9.88 9.16
N ALA A 108 -17.12 -9.96 9.60
CA ALA A 108 -16.64 -10.97 10.54
C ALA A 108 -17.18 -10.76 11.98
N ARG A 109 -17.57 -9.55 12.37
CA ARG A 109 -18.10 -9.23 13.71
C ARG A 109 -19.56 -9.67 13.87
N LYS A 110 -19.99 -9.99 15.09
CA LYS A 110 -21.32 -10.60 15.35
C LYS A 110 -22.49 -9.64 15.06
N ASP A 111 -22.33 -8.34 15.34
CA ASP A 111 -23.35 -7.30 15.14
C ASP A 111 -22.95 -6.36 13.98
N TYR A 112 -22.87 -6.93 12.77
CA TYR A 112 -22.18 -6.28 11.64
C TYR A 112 -23.02 -5.32 10.81
N GLY A 113 -24.35 -5.32 10.89
CA GLY A 113 -25.23 -4.64 9.90
C GLY A 113 -24.84 -3.18 9.59
N GLY A 114 -24.83 -2.32 10.60
CA GLY A 114 -24.48 -0.90 10.39
C GLY A 114 -23.00 -0.64 10.09
N GLU A 115 -22.09 -1.52 10.52
CA GLU A 115 -20.67 -1.40 10.18
C GLU A 115 -20.39 -1.88 8.74
N LEU A 116 -21.08 -2.93 8.31
CA LEU A 116 -20.98 -3.50 6.97
C LEU A 116 -21.49 -2.52 5.91
N ASP A 117 -22.64 -1.89 6.14
CA ASP A 117 -23.20 -0.90 5.21
C ASP A 117 -22.24 0.27 5.03
N ARG A 118 -21.68 0.77 6.14
CA ARG A 118 -20.67 1.85 6.11
C ARG A 118 -19.41 1.43 5.37
N ALA A 119 -18.87 0.24 5.66
CA ALA A 119 -17.67 -0.27 5.01
C ALA A 119 -17.90 -0.50 3.50
N THR A 120 -19.06 -1.03 3.12
CA THR A 120 -19.43 -1.27 1.71
C THR A 120 -19.60 0.05 0.96
N HIS A 121 -20.21 1.06 1.59
CA HIS A 121 -20.29 2.41 1.03
C HIS A 121 -18.90 3.05 0.85
N SER A 122 -18.02 2.90 1.85
CA SER A 122 -16.63 3.36 1.77
C SER A 122 -15.89 2.71 0.61
N LEU A 123 -16.03 1.38 0.45
CA LEU A 123 -15.45 0.64 -0.67
C LEU A 123 -15.99 1.14 -2.01
N GLY A 124 -17.30 1.33 -2.15
CA GLY A 124 -17.91 1.89 -3.36
C GLY A 124 -17.31 3.25 -3.72
N GLY A 125 -17.12 4.12 -2.72
CA GLY A 125 -16.43 5.40 -2.89
C GLY A 125 -14.98 5.24 -3.34
N SER A 126 -14.21 4.32 -2.74
CA SER A 126 -12.82 4.03 -3.15
C SER A 126 -12.73 3.52 -4.58
N VAL A 127 -13.62 2.62 -4.99
CA VAL A 127 -13.68 2.11 -6.37
C VAL A 127 -14.00 3.21 -7.36
N GLN A 128 -14.98 4.07 -7.03
CA GLN A 128 -15.34 5.20 -7.89
C GLN A 128 -14.20 6.20 -8.03
N ARG A 129 -13.46 6.50 -6.95
CA ARG A 129 -12.26 7.34 -7.00
C ARG A 129 -11.21 6.75 -7.94
N LEU A 130 -10.85 5.47 -7.78
CA LEU A 130 -9.88 4.81 -8.67
C LEU A 130 -10.33 4.82 -10.13
N ALA A 131 -11.62 4.56 -10.39
CA ALA A 131 -12.19 4.56 -11.73
C ALA A 131 -12.09 5.95 -12.41
N GLY A 132 -12.19 7.02 -11.63
CA GLY A 132 -12.08 8.41 -12.09
C GLY A 132 -10.68 8.84 -12.56
N HIS A 133 -9.62 8.13 -12.15
CA HIS A 133 -8.27 8.47 -12.61
C HIS A 133 -7.99 7.93 -14.02
N VAL A 134 -7.63 8.81 -14.95
CA VAL A 134 -7.35 8.46 -16.36
C VAL A 134 -6.09 7.61 -16.48
N THR A 135 -5.11 7.81 -15.61
CA THR A 135 -3.81 7.13 -15.58
C THR A 135 -3.85 5.78 -14.86
N ALA A 136 -4.96 5.41 -14.21
CA ALA A 136 -5.13 4.09 -13.61
C ALA A 136 -5.28 3.01 -14.71
N SER A 137 -4.58 1.88 -14.55
CA SER A 137 -4.63 0.80 -15.53
C SER A 137 -6.02 0.14 -15.60
N ALA A 138 -6.40 -0.35 -16.78
CA ALA A 138 -7.67 -1.07 -16.95
C ALA A 138 -7.76 -2.28 -16.02
N ALA A 139 -6.65 -3.01 -15.82
CA ALA A 139 -6.57 -4.14 -14.91
C ALA A 139 -6.81 -3.72 -13.45
N ALA A 140 -6.27 -2.58 -12.99
CA ALA A 140 -6.51 -2.10 -11.64
C ALA A 140 -7.98 -1.70 -11.41
N LYS A 141 -8.59 -1.00 -12.38
CA LYS A 141 -10.02 -0.65 -12.35
C LYS A 141 -10.91 -1.88 -12.33
N GLN A 142 -10.59 -2.88 -13.16
CA GLN A 142 -11.29 -4.16 -13.17
C GLN A 142 -11.12 -4.89 -11.83
N GLY A 143 -9.90 -4.94 -11.28
CA GLY A 143 -9.61 -5.56 -9.99
C GLY A 143 -10.41 -4.92 -8.85
N ALA A 144 -10.53 -3.59 -8.83
CA ALA A 144 -11.37 -2.87 -7.88
C ALA A 144 -12.87 -3.22 -8.03
N GLY A 145 -13.35 -3.35 -9.27
CA GLY A 145 -14.72 -3.82 -9.55
C GLY A 145 -14.96 -5.26 -9.06
N VAL A 146 -13.96 -6.14 -9.19
CA VAL A 146 -14.01 -7.51 -8.65
C VAL A 146 -14.14 -7.49 -7.12
N LEU A 147 -13.37 -6.64 -6.42
CA LEU A 147 -13.46 -6.51 -4.96
C LEU A 147 -14.84 -6.02 -4.51
N ALA A 148 -15.40 -5.01 -5.17
CA ALA A 148 -16.75 -4.53 -4.87
C ALA A 148 -17.81 -5.61 -5.11
N THR A 149 -17.69 -6.37 -6.20
CA THR A 149 -18.62 -7.46 -6.53
C THR A 149 -18.54 -8.57 -5.50
N ALA A 150 -17.33 -8.95 -5.08
CA ALA A 150 -17.09 -10.03 -4.13
C ALA A 150 -17.76 -9.76 -2.77
N VAL A 151 -17.80 -8.51 -2.31
CA VAL A 151 -18.39 -8.18 -1.01
C VAL A 151 -19.88 -7.85 -1.05
N ASN A 152 -20.45 -7.50 -2.21
CA ASN A 152 -21.88 -7.23 -2.35
C ASN A 152 -22.75 -8.43 -1.93
N GLY A 153 -22.20 -9.65 -2.00
CA GLY A 153 -22.87 -10.88 -1.55
C GLY A 153 -22.95 -11.08 -0.03
N LEU A 154 -22.30 -10.24 0.79
CA LEU A 154 -22.19 -10.46 2.23
C LEU A 154 -23.45 -10.01 3.02
N GLY A 155 -24.29 -9.12 2.49
CA GLY A 155 -25.38 -8.48 3.25
C GLY A 155 -26.57 -9.35 3.69
N HIS A 156 -26.72 -10.59 3.20
CA HIS A 156 -27.97 -11.38 3.33
C HIS A 156 -27.89 -12.57 4.30
N VAL A 157 -26.91 -12.63 5.19
CA VAL A 157 -26.49 -13.90 5.81
C VAL A 157 -26.66 -13.96 7.33
N ILE A 158 -27.66 -14.69 7.83
CA ILE A 158 -28.13 -14.57 9.22
C ILE A 158 -27.50 -15.58 10.21
N ILE A 159 -26.95 -16.70 9.74
CA ILE A 159 -26.37 -17.75 10.61
C ILE A 159 -24.86 -17.95 10.40
N GLU A 160 -24.14 -18.25 11.48
CA GLU A 160 -22.66 -18.33 11.54
C GLU A 160 -22.03 -19.23 10.47
N ARG A 161 -22.63 -20.41 10.20
CA ARG A 161 -22.17 -21.32 9.15
C ARG A 161 -22.25 -20.67 7.76
N MET A 162 -23.34 -19.95 7.48
CA MET A 162 -23.48 -19.23 6.23
C MET A 162 -22.52 -18.03 6.18
N ARG A 163 -22.24 -17.36 7.31
CA ARG A 163 -21.27 -16.24 7.37
C ARG A 163 -19.87 -16.71 6.99
N ARG A 164 -19.41 -17.85 7.48
CA ARG A 164 -18.12 -18.43 7.03
C ARG A 164 -18.11 -18.78 5.55
N ALA A 165 -19.18 -19.40 5.05
CA ALA A 165 -19.27 -19.73 3.63
C ALA A 165 -19.25 -18.46 2.75
N ALA A 166 -19.95 -17.41 3.19
CA ALA A 166 -19.97 -16.11 2.51
C ALA A 166 -18.60 -15.42 2.55
N LEU A 167 -17.90 -15.43 3.70
CA LEU A 167 -16.52 -14.92 3.81
C LEU A 167 -15.58 -15.67 2.86
N ARG A 168 -15.61 -17.01 2.86
CA ARG A 168 -14.77 -17.82 1.97
C ARG A 168 -15.02 -17.47 0.52
N LYS A 169 -16.29 -17.43 0.11
CA LYS A 169 -16.66 -17.06 -1.26
C LYS A 169 -16.17 -15.65 -1.61
N ALA A 170 -16.41 -14.66 -0.76
CA ALA A 170 -15.98 -13.29 -1.01
C ALA A 170 -14.45 -13.16 -1.06
N MET A 171 -13.70 -13.94 -0.29
CA MET A 171 -12.24 -13.97 -0.36
C MET A 171 -11.74 -14.67 -1.63
N ASP A 172 -12.33 -15.81 -2.00
CA ASP A 172 -11.98 -16.54 -3.21
C ASP A 172 -12.25 -15.70 -4.47
N ASP A 173 -13.42 -15.04 -4.54
CA ASP A 173 -13.79 -14.17 -5.65
C ASP A 173 -12.91 -12.90 -5.72
N ALA A 174 -12.43 -12.41 -4.58
CA ALA A 174 -11.60 -11.20 -4.48
C ALA A 174 -10.13 -11.42 -4.85
N ALA A 175 -9.59 -12.64 -4.70
CA ALA A 175 -8.18 -12.96 -4.93
C ALA A 175 -7.61 -12.40 -6.25
N PRO A 176 -8.26 -12.55 -7.43
CA PRO A 176 -7.75 -11.96 -8.67
C PRO A 176 -7.74 -10.43 -8.64
N GLY A 177 -8.71 -9.80 -7.96
CA GLY A 177 -8.77 -8.34 -7.80
C GLY A 177 -7.63 -7.80 -6.93
N ILE A 178 -7.30 -8.52 -5.84
CA ILE A 178 -6.15 -8.19 -4.98
C ILE A 178 -4.86 -8.27 -5.79
N ALA A 179 -4.66 -9.35 -6.55
CA ALA A 179 -3.46 -9.53 -7.37
C ALA A 179 -3.27 -8.43 -8.42
N ALA A 180 -4.37 -8.01 -9.07
CA ALA A 180 -4.36 -6.91 -10.03
C ALA A 180 -3.94 -5.58 -9.40
N ILE A 181 -4.50 -5.23 -8.23
CA ILE A 181 -4.14 -4.00 -7.52
C ILE A 181 -2.70 -4.04 -7.02
N VAL A 182 -2.27 -5.16 -6.41
CA VAL A 182 -0.89 -5.35 -5.94
C VAL A 182 0.10 -5.16 -7.10
N THR A 183 -0.19 -5.74 -8.26
CA THR A 183 0.65 -5.59 -9.46
C THR A 183 0.73 -4.14 -9.91
N PHE A 184 -0.41 -3.46 -10.03
CA PHE A 184 -0.48 -2.07 -10.44
C PHE A 184 0.30 -1.13 -9.50
N VAL A 185 0.14 -1.30 -8.19
CA VAL A 185 0.88 -0.49 -7.20
C VAL A 185 2.38 -0.70 -7.34
N LYS A 186 2.83 -1.95 -7.53
CA LYS A 186 4.26 -2.25 -7.76
C LYS A 186 4.79 -1.61 -9.03
N GLU A 187 4.03 -1.63 -10.12
CA GLU A 187 4.43 -0.98 -11.38
C GLU A 187 4.68 0.52 -11.17
N ILE A 188 3.79 1.19 -10.41
CA ILE A 188 3.99 2.60 -10.05
C ILE A 188 5.20 2.78 -9.14
N ASN A 189 5.45 1.87 -8.18
CA ASN A 189 6.65 1.94 -7.33
C ASN A 189 7.94 1.82 -8.15
N VAL A 190 7.98 0.93 -9.13
CA VAL A 190 9.11 0.77 -10.05
C VAL A 190 9.30 2.02 -10.89
N LEU A 191 8.22 2.62 -11.39
CA LEU A 191 8.25 3.88 -12.13
C LEU A 191 8.79 5.03 -11.27
N GLY A 192 8.31 5.16 -10.03
CA GLY A 192 8.79 6.13 -9.06
C GLY A 192 10.28 5.95 -8.74
N ALA A 193 10.73 4.70 -8.58
CA ALA A 193 12.13 4.41 -8.29
C ALA A 193 13.05 4.73 -9.47
N THR A 194 12.59 4.41 -10.68
CA THR A 194 13.29 4.74 -11.93
C THR A 194 13.44 6.25 -12.06
N ALA A 195 12.37 7.02 -11.82
CA ALA A 195 12.44 8.46 -11.90
C ALA A 195 13.26 9.11 -10.78
N ALA A 196 13.15 8.65 -9.54
CA ALA A 196 13.98 9.13 -8.45
C ALA A 196 15.48 8.95 -8.77
N THR A 197 15.83 7.79 -9.31
CA THR A 197 17.19 7.48 -9.79
C THR A 197 17.61 8.42 -10.92
N THR A 198 16.80 8.55 -11.96
CA THR A 198 17.13 9.41 -13.11
C THR A 198 17.26 10.88 -12.70
N MET A 199 16.33 11.40 -11.89
CA MET A 199 16.35 12.79 -11.41
C MET A 199 17.62 13.05 -10.59
N ARG A 200 17.97 12.15 -9.65
CA ARG A 200 19.21 12.21 -8.88
C ARG A 200 20.43 12.29 -9.81
N ASP A 201 20.53 11.35 -10.74
CA ASP A 201 21.72 11.24 -11.59
C ASP A 201 21.84 12.45 -12.53
N GLN A 202 20.72 12.97 -13.03
CA GLN A 202 20.70 14.20 -13.84
C GLN A 202 21.10 15.44 -13.03
N MET A 203 20.61 15.60 -11.79
CA MET A 203 21.01 16.70 -10.92
C MET A 203 22.51 16.64 -10.59
N ILE A 204 23.06 15.45 -10.31
CA ILE A 204 24.50 15.25 -10.09
C ILE A 204 25.30 15.61 -11.35
N ARG A 205 24.88 15.13 -12.53
CA ARG A 205 25.53 15.50 -13.80
C ARG A 205 25.51 17.00 -14.03
N LYS A 206 24.38 17.66 -13.74
CA LYS A 206 24.27 19.11 -13.85
C LYS A 206 25.21 19.81 -12.87
N ALA A 207 25.23 19.39 -11.60
CA ALA A 207 26.12 19.95 -10.60
C ALA A 207 27.60 19.84 -10.99
N ASN A 208 28.02 18.68 -11.52
CA ASN A 208 29.38 18.46 -12.03
C ASN A 208 29.73 19.35 -13.24
N SER A 209 28.74 19.79 -14.02
CA SER A 209 28.95 20.71 -15.14
C SER A 209 29.12 22.18 -14.72
N LEU A 210 28.75 22.54 -13.48
CA LEU A 210 28.83 23.91 -12.99
C LEU A 210 30.27 24.27 -12.59
N LYS A 211 30.76 25.39 -13.12
CA LYS A 211 31.98 26.03 -12.63
C LYS A 211 31.63 26.90 -11.43
N VAL A 212 32.02 26.47 -10.24
CA VAL A 212 31.78 27.19 -8.97
C VAL A 212 33.13 27.48 -8.32
N ALA A 213 33.34 28.72 -7.90
CA ALA A 213 34.55 29.12 -7.17
C ALA A 213 34.64 28.40 -5.82
N ASP A 214 35.86 28.18 -5.34
CA ASP A 214 36.10 27.58 -4.01
C ASP A 214 35.56 28.48 -2.88
N GLY A 215 35.29 27.87 -1.72
CA GLY A 215 34.71 28.55 -0.56
C GLY A 215 33.21 28.28 -0.39
N VAL A 216 32.46 29.26 0.11
CA VAL A 216 31.05 29.09 0.53
C VAL A 216 30.16 28.59 -0.60
N ALA A 217 30.32 29.09 -1.82
CA ALA A 217 29.51 28.65 -2.96
C ALA A 217 29.73 27.17 -3.31
N ARG A 218 30.97 26.67 -3.18
CA ARG A 218 31.29 25.24 -3.36
C ARG A 218 30.66 24.40 -2.26
N LEU A 219 30.70 24.85 -1.00
CA LEU A 219 30.05 24.16 0.12
C LEU A 219 28.53 24.07 -0.08
N GLN A 220 27.87 25.15 -0.49
CA GLN A 220 26.44 25.16 -0.78
C GLN A 220 26.06 24.20 -1.92
N LEU A 221 26.88 24.12 -2.97
CA LEU A 221 26.67 23.14 -4.05
C LEU A 221 26.81 21.70 -3.50
N ASN A 222 27.83 21.44 -2.67
CA ASN A 222 28.04 20.13 -2.07
C ASN A 222 26.87 19.73 -1.16
N GLU A 223 26.38 20.64 -0.32
CA GLU A 223 25.18 20.44 0.52
C GLU A 223 23.93 20.17 -0.32
N ALA A 224 23.75 20.90 -1.43
CA ALA A 224 22.62 20.67 -2.32
C ALA A 224 22.68 19.27 -2.99
N VAL A 225 23.87 18.84 -3.43
CA VAL A 225 24.10 17.52 -4.01
C VAL A 225 23.93 16.41 -2.97
N GLU A 226 24.50 16.58 -1.78
CA GLU A 226 24.34 15.65 -0.66
C GLU A 226 22.87 15.49 -0.30
N GLY A 227 22.12 16.59 -0.16
CA GLY A 227 20.70 16.55 0.13
C GLY A 227 19.89 15.81 -0.94
N VAL A 228 20.23 15.95 -2.22
CA VAL A 228 19.62 15.18 -3.32
C VAL A 228 19.92 13.69 -3.20
N ILE A 229 21.16 13.32 -2.87
CA ILE A 229 21.56 11.91 -2.70
C ILE A 229 20.82 11.29 -1.51
N VAL A 230 20.77 11.96 -0.36
CA VAL A 230 20.10 11.46 0.83
C VAL A 230 18.59 11.32 0.60
N GLU A 231 17.94 12.36 0.06
CA GLU A 231 16.50 12.38 -0.22
C GLU A 231 16.10 11.28 -1.23
N SER A 232 16.84 11.14 -2.32
CA SER A 232 16.56 10.10 -3.32
C SER A 232 16.81 8.69 -2.78
N ASN A 233 17.87 8.46 -2.00
CA ASN A 233 18.12 7.15 -1.38
C ASN A 233 17.01 6.78 -0.39
N ALA A 234 16.50 7.75 0.37
CA ALA A 234 15.37 7.55 1.27
C ALA A 234 14.10 7.14 0.51
N ILE A 235 13.76 7.87 -0.56
CA ILE A 235 12.63 7.55 -1.45
C ILE A 235 12.77 6.15 -2.06
N LEU A 236 13.97 5.79 -2.56
CA LEU A 236 14.23 4.46 -3.13
C LEU A 236 14.05 3.34 -2.10
N ALA A 237 14.52 3.55 -0.87
CA ALA A 237 14.33 2.60 0.22
C ALA A 237 12.84 2.44 0.58
N GLN A 238 12.10 3.55 0.64
CA GLN A 238 10.65 3.55 0.90
C GLN A 238 9.86 2.84 -0.22
N LEU A 239 10.12 3.13 -1.49
CA LEU A 239 9.45 2.48 -2.62
C LEU A 239 9.71 0.96 -2.66
N LYS A 240 10.93 0.54 -2.33
CA LYS A 240 11.27 -0.89 -2.18
C LYS A 240 10.49 -1.52 -1.02
N GLN A 241 10.47 -0.85 0.12
CA GLN A 241 9.74 -1.29 1.31
C GLN A 241 8.23 -1.42 1.07
N GLU A 242 7.63 -0.43 0.43
CA GLU A 242 6.23 -0.41 0.04
C GLU A 242 5.92 -1.58 -0.88
N SER A 243 6.77 -1.83 -1.87
CA SER A 243 6.61 -2.98 -2.78
C SER A 243 6.58 -4.29 -2.00
N THR A 244 7.48 -4.49 -1.04
CA THR A 244 7.48 -5.69 -0.19
C THR A 244 6.22 -5.79 0.68
N ALA A 245 5.77 -4.68 1.27
CA ALA A 245 4.58 -4.67 2.11
C ALA A 245 3.31 -4.96 1.29
N VAL A 246 3.17 -4.36 0.11
CA VAL A 246 2.05 -4.58 -0.81
C VAL A 246 2.04 -6.02 -1.34
N GLU A 247 3.19 -6.58 -1.67
CA GLU A 247 3.33 -8.00 -2.06
C GLU A 247 2.90 -8.96 -0.95
N ALA A 248 3.06 -8.58 0.32
CA ALA A 248 2.67 -9.41 1.45
C ALA A 248 1.15 -9.43 1.71
N ILE A 249 0.36 -8.54 1.10
CA ILE A 249 -1.10 -8.47 1.29
C ILE A 249 -1.80 -9.72 0.73
N ALA A 250 -1.51 -10.09 -0.52
CA ALA A 250 -2.12 -11.25 -1.17
C ALA A 250 -1.88 -12.58 -0.41
N PRO A 251 -0.66 -12.95 0.01
CA PRO A 251 -0.44 -14.16 0.78
C PRO A 251 -1.03 -14.09 2.18
N ALA A 252 -1.05 -12.93 2.86
CA ALA A 252 -1.72 -12.77 4.15
C ALA A 252 -3.24 -12.97 4.03
N HIS A 253 -3.84 -12.46 2.96
CA HIS A 253 -5.26 -12.67 2.64
C HIS A 253 -5.57 -14.14 2.38
N ALA A 254 -4.78 -14.83 1.54
CA ALA A 254 -4.94 -16.26 1.28
C ALA A 254 -4.80 -17.10 2.56
N GLU A 255 -3.84 -16.76 3.43
CA GLU A 255 -3.64 -17.45 4.70
C GLU A 255 -4.84 -17.26 5.65
N ILE A 256 -5.43 -16.06 5.72
CA ILE A 256 -6.67 -15.83 6.48
C ILE A 256 -7.83 -16.64 5.90
N ARG A 257 -7.94 -16.70 4.56
CA ARG A 257 -8.97 -17.49 3.87
C ARG A 257 -8.88 -18.95 4.27
N ASP A 258 -7.70 -19.56 4.19
CA ASP A 258 -7.48 -20.96 4.53
C ASP A 258 -7.74 -21.23 6.02
N ALA A 259 -7.43 -20.25 6.86
CA ALA A 259 -7.63 -20.34 8.29
C ALA A 259 -9.09 -20.14 8.75
N ILE A 260 -10.02 -19.78 7.87
CA ILE A 260 -11.48 -19.77 8.19
C ILE A 260 -11.97 -21.19 8.51
N ASP A 261 -11.37 -22.20 7.89
CA ASP A 261 -11.74 -23.61 8.02
C ASP A 261 -10.88 -24.35 9.07
N GLN A 262 -9.94 -23.67 9.73
CA GLN A 262 -8.98 -24.25 10.68
C GLN A 262 -9.16 -23.69 12.11
N ASP A 263 -8.50 -24.32 13.08
CA ASP A 263 -8.49 -23.88 14.49
C ASP A 263 -8.05 -22.41 14.62
N ASP A 264 -8.69 -21.66 15.51
CA ASP A 264 -8.36 -20.28 15.86
C ASP A 264 -6.89 -20.12 16.34
N ARG A 265 -6.26 -21.22 16.77
CA ARG A 265 -4.85 -21.30 17.17
C ARG A 265 -3.86 -21.40 16.00
N ALA A 266 -4.34 -21.54 14.76
CA ALA A 266 -3.47 -21.57 13.59
C ALA A 266 -2.62 -20.30 13.51
N VAL A 267 -1.32 -20.50 13.37
CA VAL A 267 -0.35 -19.40 13.29
C VAL A 267 -0.34 -18.85 11.87
N LEU A 268 -0.62 -17.55 11.72
CA LEU A 268 -0.63 -16.86 10.44
C LEU A 268 0.70 -16.17 10.16
N GLU A 269 1.65 -16.90 9.59
CA GLU A 269 3.02 -16.42 9.32
C GLU A 269 3.06 -15.37 8.21
N LYS A 270 2.21 -15.46 7.19
CA LYS A 270 2.10 -14.44 6.13
C LYS A 270 1.49 -13.16 6.67
N LEU A 271 0.47 -13.25 7.52
CA LEU A 271 -0.08 -12.08 8.21
C LEU A 271 0.94 -11.41 9.13
N LYS A 272 1.69 -12.20 9.92
CA LYS A 272 2.81 -11.67 10.72
C LYS A 272 3.87 -10.99 9.87
N THR A 273 4.21 -11.57 8.72
CA THR A 273 5.16 -10.99 7.77
C THR A 273 4.66 -9.64 7.29
N LEU A 274 3.40 -9.53 6.86
CA LEU A 274 2.79 -8.26 6.47
C LEU A 274 2.88 -7.21 7.60
N VAL A 275 2.52 -7.60 8.84
CA VAL A 275 2.63 -6.71 10.00
C VAL A 275 4.07 -6.25 10.24
N ALA A 276 5.04 -7.15 10.11
CA ALA A 276 6.46 -6.82 10.26
C ALA A 276 6.92 -5.83 9.18
N GLU A 277 6.50 -6.02 7.93
CA GLU A 277 6.83 -5.11 6.83
C GLU A 277 6.20 -3.73 6.99
N VAL A 278 4.97 -3.64 7.51
CA VAL A 278 4.33 -2.36 7.86
C VAL A 278 5.10 -1.66 8.98
N LYS A 279 5.53 -2.39 10.02
CA LYS A 279 6.39 -1.83 11.07
C LYS A 279 7.74 -1.37 10.54
N ARG A 280 8.34 -2.12 9.61
CA ARG A 280 9.59 -1.74 8.94
C ARG A 280 9.40 -0.45 8.14
N LEU A 281 8.29 -0.34 7.40
CA LEU A 281 7.90 0.88 6.68
C LEU A 281 7.73 2.10 7.61
N GLN A 282 7.11 1.91 8.77
CA GLN A 282 7.00 2.95 9.79
C GLN A 282 8.36 3.33 10.40
N GLY A 283 9.23 2.35 10.65
CA GLY A 283 10.58 2.54 11.20
C GLY A 283 11.48 3.32 10.26
N VAL A 284 11.51 2.95 8.97
CA VAL A 284 12.27 3.67 7.92
C VAL A 284 11.86 5.15 7.90
N TYR A 285 10.56 5.44 7.92
CA TYR A 285 10.09 6.82 7.93
C TYR A 285 10.48 7.58 9.20
N SER A 286 10.40 6.94 10.36
CA SER A 286 10.74 7.59 11.63
C SER A 286 12.23 7.92 11.75
N SER A 287 13.10 7.13 11.14
CA SER A 287 14.55 7.39 11.11
C SER A 287 15.00 8.50 10.14
N LEU A 288 14.08 8.99 9.30
CA LEU A 288 14.35 10.04 8.30
C LEU A 288 13.92 11.44 8.76
N LYS A 289 13.23 11.54 9.91
CA LYS A 289 12.86 12.80 10.57
C LYS A 289 13.88 13.18 11.63
#